data_AF-A0A7X5IFM6-F1
#
_entry.id   AF-A0A7X5IFM6-F1
#
_cell.length_a   1.000
_cell.length_b   1.000
_cell.length_c   1.000
_cell.angle_alpha   90.00
_cell.angle_beta   90.00
_cell.angle_gamma   90.00
#
_symmetry.space_group_name_H-M   'P 1'
#
loop_
_entity.id
_entity.type
_entity.pdbx_description
1 polymer ?
#
loop_
_entity_poly.entity_id
_entity_poly.type
_entity_poly.pdbx_seq_one_letter_code
_entity_poly.pdbx_strand_id
1 'polypeptide(L)'
;KRGREYCMRIAVACDGLSVAPHAAGCASFTCYSVNHGIISGCCNVPNMGITIFESVETLKQMDTDVLIAGSFDDELIAVLAAAGIEPVAFGLPSP
;
A
#
# COMPACT_ATOMS: atom_id res chain seq x y z
N LYS A 1 -11.01 5.01 -14.90
CA LYS A 1 -9.78 5.83 -15.00
C LYS A 1 -9.26 5.75 -16.45
N ARG A 2 -9.71 6.62 -17.37
CA ARG A 2 -9.23 6.65 -18.78
C ARG A 2 -8.19 7.76 -18.89
N GLY A 3 -6.92 7.41 -19.12
CA GLY A 3 -5.78 8.34 -19.14
C GLY A 3 -4.53 7.90 -18.37
N ARG A 4 -4.53 6.71 -17.76
CA ARG A 4 -3.45 6.19 -16.90
C ARG A 4 -2.71 4.98 -17.50
N GLU A 5 -2.76 4.80 -18.82
CA GLU A 5 -2.51 3.49 -19.46
C GLU A 5 -1.15 2.84 -19.12
N TYR A 6 -0.19 3.57 -18.53
CA TYR A 6 1.07 3.01 -18.06
C TYR A 6 1.62 3.60 -16.75
N CYS A 7 0.80 4.29 -15.94
CA CYS A 7 1.23 4.88 -14.66
C CYS A 7 0.53 4.19 -13.49
N MET A 8 1.30 3.50 -12.64
CA MET A 8 0.85 2.81 -11.43
C MET A 8 1.40 3.49 -10.18
N ARG A 9 0.64 3.42 -9.09
CA ARG A 9 1.13 3.77 -7.74
C ARG A 9 1.08 2.56 -6.82
N ILE A 10 2.25 2.19 -6.30
CA ILE A 10 2.42 1.05 -5.40
C ILE A 10 2.76 1.58 -4.03
N ALA A 11 2.02 1.20 -3.01
CA ALA A 11 2.40 1.39 -1.62
C ALA A 11 2.92 0.08 -1.04
N VAL A 12 3.91 0.17 -0.17
CA VAL A 12 4.45 -0.95 0.61
C VAL A 12 4.30 -0.57 2.08
N ALA A 13 3.59 -1.39 2.86
CA ALA A 13 3.54 -1.27 4.31
C ALA A 13 4.91 -1.65 4.87
N CYS A 14 5.50 -0.78 5.70
CA CYS A 14 6.87 -0.91 6.15
C CYS A 14 6.99 -0.76 7.66
N ASP A 15 7.86 -1.58 8.25
CA ASP A 15 8.40 -1.41 9.60
C ASP A 15 9.90 -1.11 9.48
N GLY A 16 10.23 0.19 9.50
CA GLY A 16 11.57 0.67 9.16
C GLY A 16 11.88 0.44 7.69
N LEU A 17 12.92 -0.36 7.40
CA LEU A 17 13.36 -0.67 6.03
C LEU A 17 12.80 -2.01 5.50
N SER A 18 12.02 -2.72 6.32
CA SER A 18 11.46 -4.04 5.99
C SER A 18 9.98 -3.92 5.63
N VAL A 19 9.49 -4.83 4.78
CA VAL A 19 8.04 -5.00 4.58
C VAL A 19 7.41 -5.40 5.92
N ALA A 20 6.37 -4.69 6.32
CA ALA A 20 5.64 -4.97 7.56
C ALA A 20 4.99 -6.36 7.45
N PRO A 21 5.10 -7.21 8.50
CA PRO A 21 4.48 -8.55 8.50
C PRO A 21 2.95 -8.47 8.44
N HIS A 22 2.38 -7.39 8.98
CA HIS A 22 0.96 -7.09 8.92
C HIS A 22 0.76 -5.67 8.39
N ALA A 23 -0.15 -5.50 7.43
CA ALA A 23 -0.47 -4.17 6.90
C ALA A 23 -1.07 -3.25 7.97
N ALA A 24 -1.93 -3.82 8.84
CA ALA A 24 -2.48 -3.11 9.98
C ALA A 24 -1.38 -2.81 11.00
N GLY A 25 -1.25 -1.54 11.38
CA GLY A 25 -0.28 -1.10 12.38
C GLY A 25 1.16 -0.96 11.88
N CYS A 26 1.42 -1.05 10.57
CA CYS A 26 2.73 -0.73 10.02
C CYS A 26 3.16 0.71 10.35
N ALA A 27 4.46 0.95 10.48
CA ALA A 27 4.99 2.26 10.86
C ALA A 27 4.87 3.32 9.73
N SER A 28 5.05 2.90 8.47
CA SER A 28 4.96 3.82 7.33
C SER A 28 4.59 3.10 6.03
N PHE A 29 4.24 3.90 5.03
CA PHE A 29 4.03 3.45 3.66
C PHE A 29 5.15 4.00 2.77
N THR A 30 5.97 3.13 2.20
CA THR A 30 6.85 3.55 1.10
C THR A 30 6.07 3.46 -0.19
N CYS A 31 5.92 4.58 -0.88
CA CYS A 31 5.09 4.70 -2.06
C CYS A 31 5.95 4.97 -3.29
N TYR A 32 5.71 4.20 -4.34
CA TYR A 32 6.41 4.25 -5.61
C TYR A 32 5.47 4.70 -6.72
N SER A 33 5.96 5.62 -7.55
CA SER A 33 5.35 5.91 -8.84
C SER A 33 6.06 5.06 -9.90
N VAL A 34 5.30 4.28 -10.66
CA VAL A 34 5.82 3.39 -11.69
C VAL A 34 5.25 3.81 -13.03
N ASN A 35 6.13 4.18 -13.97
CA ASN A 35 5.77 4.55 -15.32
C ASN A 35 6.41 3.57 -16.30
N HIS A 36 5.61 2.90 -17.13
CA HIS A 36 6.08 1.89 -18.09
C HIS A 36 6.98 0.81 -17.45
N GLY A 37 6.63 0.37 -16.23
CA GLY A 37 7.40 -0.63 -15.47
C GLY A 37 8.66 -0.11 -14.79
N ILE A 38 8.98 1.19 -14.91
CA ILE A 38 10.14 1.82 -14.28
C ILE A 38 9.68 2.64 -13.08
N ILE A 39 10.34 2.46 -11.94
CA ILE A 39 10.15 3.34 -10.77
C ILE A 39 10.65 4.74 -11.15
N SER A 40 9.72 5.69 -11.29
CA SER A 40 10.02 7.07 -11.66
C SER A 40 10.05 8.02 -10.47
N GLY A 41 9.69 7.55 -9.29
CA GLY A 41 9.73 8.34 -8.06
C GLY A 41 9.34 7.51 -6.85
N CYS A 42 9.77 7.96 -5.67
CA CYS A 42 9.37 7.38 -4.40
C CYS A 42 9.21 8.46 -3.32
N CYS A 43 8.36 8.17 -2.35
CA CYS A 43 8.29 8.90 -1.09
C CYS A 43 7.98 7.91 0.04
N ASN A 44 8.28 8.30 1.27
CA ASN A 44 7.83 7.58 2.45
C ASN A 44 6.82 8.44 3.20
N VAL A 45 5.68 7.87 3.54
CA VAL A 45 4.60 8.54 4.26
C VAL A 45 4.41 7.83 5.59
N PRO A 46 4.55 8.52 6.73
CA PRO A 46 4.28 7.89 8.02
C PRO A 46 2.84 7.42 8.07
N ASN A 47 2.60 6.27 8.72
CA ASN A 47 1.25 5.82 8.97
C ASN A 47 0.67 6.66 10.13
N MET A 48 0.04 7.78 9.77
CA MET A 48 -0.58 8.71 10.73
C MET A 48 -2.00 8.27 11.13
N GLY A 49 -2.51 7.18 10.56
CA GLY A 49 -3.85 6.67 10.88
C GLY A 49 -3.89 6.14 12.30
N ILE A 50 -4.83 6.65 13.10
CA ILE A 50 -5.19 6.04 14.39
C ILE A 50 -6.02 4.77 14.11
N THR A 51 -6.73 4.76 12.97
CA THR A 51 -7.59 3.67 12.51
C THR A 51 -7.21 3.16 11.12
N ILE A 52 -7.71 1.95 10.80
CA ILE A 52 -7.59 1.33 9.48
C ILE A 52 -8.18 2.24 8.38
N PHE A 53 -9.33 2.86 8.64
CA PHE A 53 -10.01 3.71 7.66
C PHE A 53 -9.18 4.95 7.28
N GLU A 54 -8.58 5.62 8.25
CA GLU A 54 -7.70 6.79 8.01
C GLU A 54 -6.45 6.40 7.21
N SER A 55 -5.90 5.21 7.49
CA SER A 55 -4.76 4.66 6.74
C SER A 55 -5.14 4.43 5.27
N VAL A 56 -6.29 3.80 5.01
CA VAL A 56 -6.78 3.56 3.64
C VAL A 56 -7.17 4.86 2.94
N GLU A 57 -7.73 5.84 3.65
CA GLU A 57 -8.02 7.16 3.09
C GLU A 57 -6.74 7.87 2.64
N THR A 58 -5.66 7.79 3.43
CA THR A 58 -4.34 8.31 3.05
C THR A 58 -3.85 7.65 1.74
N LEU A 59 -3.92 6.32 1.65
CA LEU A 59 -3.53 5.58 0.44
C LEU A 59 -4.38 5.97 -0.78
N LYS A 60 -5.68 6.22 -0.57
CA LYS A 60 -6.59 6.67 -1.62
C LYS A 60 -6.27 8.09 -2.09
N GLN A 61 -5.95 9.01 -1.18
CA GLN A 61 -5.49 10.37 -1.52
C GLN A 61 -4.17 10.33 -2.30
N MET A 62 -3.33 9.33 -2.04
CA MET A 62 -2.13 9.05 -2.82
C MET A 62 -2.41 8.35 -4.16
N ASP A 63 -3.66 8.16 -4.55
CA ASP A 63 -4.11 7.38 -5.71
C ASP A 63 -3.40 6.01 -5.85
N THR A 64 -3.14 5.36 -4.72
CA THR A 64 -2.53 4.04 -4.67
C THR A 64 -3.39 3.05 -5.44
N ASP A 65 -2.76 2.23 -6.28
CA ASP A 65 -3.43 1.16 -7.02
C ASP A 65 -3.21 -0.20 -6.33
N VAL A 66 -2.02 -0.41 -5.72
CA VAL A 66 -1.65 -1.66 -5.03
C VAL A 66 -1.05 -1.35 -3.66
N LEU A 67 -1.42 -2.12 -2.63
CA LEU A 67 -0.76 -2.15 -1.32
C LEU A 67 -0.09 -3.50 -1.09
N ILE A 68 1.22 -3.51 -0.86
CA ILE A 68 2.02 -4.70 -0.54
C ILE A 68 2.28 -4.76 0.97
N ALA A 69 2.05 -5.91 1.59
CA ALA A 69 2.38 -6.19 3.00
C ALA A 69 2.53 -7.71 3.21
N GLY A 70 3.03 -8.16 4.37
CA GLY A 70 3.12 -9.60 4.67
C GLY A 70 1.76 -10.29 4.74
N SER A 71 0.79 -9.67 5.42
CA SER A 71 -0.59 -10.16 5.50
C SER A 71 -1.59 -9.01 5.69
N PHE A 72 -2.88 -9.34 5.52
CA PHE A 72 -4.01 -8.44 5.66
C PHE A 72 -5.13 -9.15 6.42
N ASP A 73 -5.85 -8.40 7.26
CA ASP A 73 -7.06 -8.88 7.90
C ASP A 73 -8.28 -8.70 6.97
N ASP A 74 -9.31 -9.51 7.12
CA ASP A 74 -10.50 -9.49 6.25
C ASP A 74 -11.19 -8.12 6.20
N GLU A 75 -11.24 -7.42 7.33
CA GLU A 75 -11.79 -6.06 7.41
C GLU A 75 -10.97 -5.10 6.54
N LEU A 76 -9.64 -5.12 6.66
CA LEU A 76 -8.76 -4.28 5.86
C LEU A 76 -8.88 -4.59 4.36
N ILE A 77 -8.97 -5.86 3.98
CA ILE A 77 -9.18 -6.28 2.58
C ILE A 77 -10.48 -5.67 2.04
N ALA A 78 -11.57 -5.72 2.81
CA ALA A 78 -12.86 -5.16 2.39
C ALA A 78 -12.78 -3.63 2.19
N VAL A 79 -12.10 -2.92 3.10
CA VAL A 79 -11.93 -1.45 3.01
C VAL A 79 -11.03 -1.07 1.82
N LEU A 80 -9.94 -1.80 1.58
CA LEU A 80 -9.06 -1.60 0.42
C LEU A 80 -9.81 -1.85 -0.90
N ALA A 81 -10.59 -2.92 -0.98
CA ALA A 81 -11.41 -3.23 -2.16
C ALA A 81 -12.44 -2.11 -2.44
N ALA A 82 -13.10 -1.59 -1.40
CA ALA A 82 -14.01 -0.46 -1.53
C ALA A 82 -13.30 0.84 -1.98
N ALA A 83 -12.02 0.99 -1.64
CA ALA A 83 -11.17 2.08 -2.11
C ALA A 83 -10.60 1.85 -3.53
N GLY A 84 -10.77 0.66 -4.11
CA GLY A 84 -10.20 0.27 -5.39
C GLY A 84 -8.68 0.05 -5.34
N ILE A 85 -8.16 -0.37 -4.18
CA ILE A 85 -6.76 -0.68 -3.94
C ILE A 85 -6.62 -2.20 -3.83
N GLU A 86 -5.69 -2.78 -4.58
CA GLU A 86 -5.42 -4.22 -4.57
C GLU A 86 -4.44 -4.59 -3.44
N PRO A 87 -4.82 -5.45 -2.48
CA PRO A 87 -3.89 -6.01 -1.50
C PRO A 87 -3.05 -7.13 -2.12
N VAL A 88 -1.73 -7.06 -1.96
CA VAL A 88 -0.79 -8.08 -2.41
C VAL A 88 0.03 -8.58 -1.22
N ALA A 89 -0.22 -9.83 -0.82
CA ALA A 89 0.52 -10.46 0.26
C ALA A 89 1.93 -10.85 -0.23
N PHE A 90 2.95 -10.28 0.41
CA PHE A 90 4.32 -10.74 0.28
C PHE A 90 4.46 -12.00 1.12
N GLY A 91 4.45 -13.16 0.47
CA GLY A 91 4.68 -14.45 1.13
C GLY A 91 6.06 -14.47 1.75
N LEU A 92 6.18 -14.01 2.99
CA LEU A 92 7.36 -14.26 3.80
C LEU A 92 7.40 -15.78 4.02
N PRO A 93 8.51 -16.46 3.71
CA PRO A 93 8.66 -17.85 4.10
C PRO A 93 8.43 -17.93 5.62
N SER A 94 7.57 -18.86 6.05
CA SER A 94 7.42 -19.20 7.46
C SER A 94 8.80 -19.58 8.00
N PRO A 95 9.21 -19.07 9.18
CA PRO A 95 10.52 -19.36 9.76
C PRO A 95 10.78 -20.85 9.97
#